data_AF-A0A2U1JA69-F1
#
_entry.id   AF-A0A2U1JA69-F1
#
_cell.length_a   1.000
_cell.length_b   1.000
_cell.length_c   1.000
_cell.angle_alpha   90.00
_cell.angle_beta   90.00
_cell.angle_gamma   90.00
#
_symmetry.space_group_name_H-M   'P 1'
#
loop_
_entity.id
_entity.type
_entity.pdbx_description
1 polymer ?
#
loop_
_entity_poly.entity_id
_entity_poly.type
_entity_poly.pdbx_seq_one_letter_code
_entity_poly.pdbx_strand_id
1 'polypeptide(L)'
;LVQEHGWEYVQQLQNQNVLWTRGTQTPGNLIANGTVNNGVTFTLFNFAVPPPDAVVIAKIPEKATFSINIQLASIFKDAPHPAAAKLYIAWKLSQEFQESNLMIWPTRQDIQPQGGLKKIYDYPNASPSEFIEFMKNTTHHQELRDKITQIIGPVIGPSPLDTVG
;
A
#
# COMPACT_ATOMS: atom_id res chain seq x y z
N LEU A 1 -14.83 0.19 3.07
CA LEU A 1 -15.44 0.09 1.72
C LEU A 1 -16.74 -0.73 1.68
N VAL A 2 -16.73 -2.06 1.52
CA VAL A 2 -17.98 -2.85 1.39
C VAL A 2 -18.81 -2.81 2.68
N GLN A 3 -18.16 -2.82 3.84
CA GLN A 3 -18.86 -2.66 5.13
C GLN A 3 -19.54 -1.29 5.27
N GLU A 4 -19.01 -0.24 4.65
CA GLU A 4 -19.50 1.14 4.80
C GLU A 4 -20.48 1.54 3.69
N HIS A 5 -20.30 1.02 2.48
CA HIS A 5 -21.01 1.45 1.27
C HIS A 5 -21.73 0.30 0.55
N GLY A 6 -21.64 -0.92 1.07
CA GLY A 6 -22.23 -2.11 0.45
C GLY A 6 -21.50 -2.58 -0.82
N TRP A 7 -21.96 -3.71 -1.36
CA TRP A 7 -21.43 -4.26 -2.61
C TRP A 7 -21.76 -3.42 -3.84
N GLU A 8 -22.84 -2.64 -3.77
CA GLU A 8 -23.25 -1.74 -4.85
C GLU A 8 -22.13 -0.75 -5.21
N TYR A 9 -21.38 -0.26 -4.22
CA TYR A 9 -20.24 0.61 -4.47
C TYR A 9 -19.20 -0.05 -5.41
N VAL A 10 -18.87 -1.31 -5.16
CA VAL A 10 -17.88 -2.06 -5.99
C VAL A 10 -18.43 -2.29 -7.40
N GLN A 11 -19.73 -2.55 -7.52
CA GLN A 11 -20.39 -2.71 -8.82
C GLN A 11 -20.43 -1.40 -9.61
N GLN A 12 -20.72 -0.27 -8.94
CA GLN A 12 -20.69 1.04 -9.56
C GLN A 12 -19.27 1.46 -9.97
N LEU A 13 -18.26 1.11 -9.17
CA LEU A 13 -16.85 1.31 -9.51
C LEU A 13 -16.50 0.55 -10.80
N GLN A 14 -16.94 -0.71 -10.93
CA GLN A 14 -16.71 -1.50 -12.14
C GLN A 14 -17.27 -0.84 -13.41
N ASN A 15 -18.35 -0.05 -13.28
CA ASN A 15 -18.96 0.67 -14.40
C ASN A 15 -18.16 1.92 -14.84
N GLN A 16 -17.07 2.28 -14.16
CA GLN A 16 -16.22 3.43 -14.49
C GLN A 16 -15.08 3.10 -15.47
N ASN A 17 -15.17 2.01 -16.24
CA ASN A 17 -14.12 1.53 -17.15
C ASN A 17 -12.75 1.39 -16.45
N VAL A 18 -12.75 0.76 -15.27
CA VAL A 18 -11.53 0.57 -14.47
C VAL A 18 -10.53 -0.32 -15.21
N LEU A 19 -9.29 0.15 -15.33
CA LEU A 19 -8.18 -0.66 -15.82
C LEU A 19 -7.63 -1.54 -14.70
N TRP A 20 -8.01 -2.81 -14.70
CA TRP A 20 -7.47 -3.80 -13.78
C TRP A 20 -6.11 -4.30 -14.25
N THR A 21 -5.10 -4.22 -13.39
CA THR A 21 -3.73 -4.68 -13.69
C THR A 21 -3.20 -5.57 -12.58
N ARG A 22 -2.23 -6.43 -12.92
CA ARG A 22 -1.42 -7.12 -11.92
C ARG A 22 -0.24 -6.24 -11.50
N GLY A 23 0.09 -6.31 -10.21
CA GLY A 23 1.19 -5.56 -9.62
C GLY A 23 0.75 -4.17 -9.16
N THR A 24 0.96 -3.88 -7.88
CA THR A 24 0.52 -2.61 -7.26
C THR A 24 1.24 -1.38 -7.81
N GLN A 25 2.43 -1.56 -8.40
CA GLN A 25 3.23 -0.52 -9.04
C GLN A 25 2.75 -0.19 -10.47
N THR A 26 2.15 -1.14 -11.17
CA THR A 26 1.79 -1.01 -12.59
C THR A 26 0.93 0.23 -12.88
N PRO A 27 -0.14 0.53 -12.11
CA PRO A 27 -0.94 1.74 -12.34
C PRO A 27 -0.12 3.03 -12.24
N GLY A 28 0.79 3.12 -11.26
CA GLY A 28 1.65 4.29 -11.09
C GLY A 28 2.56 4.53 -12.29
N ASN A 29 3.13 3.46 -12.85
CA ASN A 29 3.97 3.55 -14.05
C ASN A 29 3.18 3.99 -15.29
N LEU A 30 1.96 3.46 -15.46
CA LEU A 30 1.08 3.83 -16.57
C LEU A 30 0.61 5.28 -16.49
N ILE A 31 0.42 5.81 -15.28
CA ILE A 31 0.11 7.24 -15.09
C ILE A 31 1.35 8.08 -15.37
N ALA A 32 2.50 7.71 -14.78
CA ALA A 32 3.75 8.45 -14.92
C ALA A 32 4.23 8.57 -16.37
N ASN A 33 4.01 7.54 -17.20
CA ASN A 33 4.42 7.55 -18.60
C ASN A 33 3.35 8.08 -19.57
N GLY A 34 2.20 8.56 -19.07
CA GLY A 34 1.12 9.13 -19.88
C GLY A 34 0.25 8.12 -20.63
N THR A 35 0.43 6.81 -20.42
CA THR A 35 -0.47 5.78 -20.99
C THR A 35 -1.88 5.93 -20.42
N VAL A 36 -1.98 6.22 -19.13
CA VAL A 36 -3.24 6.54 -18.44
C VAL A 36 -3.19 8.00 -17.98
N ASN A 37 -3.72 8.89 -18.82
CA ASN A 37 -3.79 10.31 -18.53
C ASN A 37 -4.79 10.61 -17.39
N ASN A 38 -4.40 11.46 -16.45
CA ASN A 38 -5.22 11.84 -15.27
C ASN A 38 -5.73 10.64 -14.46
N GLY A 39 -4.99 9.53 -14.46
CA GLY A 39 -5.38 8.33 -13.74
C GLY A 39 -5.29 8.49 -12.22
N VAL A 40 -6.13 7.74 -11.52
CA VAL A 40 -6.11 7.58 -10.06
C VAL A 40 -5.96 6.10 -9.75
N THR A 41 -5.11 5.77 -8.77
CA THR A 41 -4.96 4.41 -8.27
C THR A 41 -5.03 4.40 -6.75
N PHE A 42 -5.54 3.28 -6.21
CA PHE A 42 -5.63 3.03 -4.77
C PHE A 42 -4.61 1.97 -4.29
N THR A 43 -3.71 1.54 -5.18
CA THR A 43 -2.78 0.42 -4.91
C THR A 43 -1.36 0.85 -4.58
N LEU A 44 -1.02 2.11 -4.85
CA LEU A 44 0.35 2.62 -4.81
C LEU A 44 0.57 3.49 -3.56
N PHE A 45 1.76 3.40 -2.99
CA PHE A 45 2.32 4.38 -2.06
C PHE A 45 3.48 5.13 -2.73
N ASN A 46 3.73 6.38 -2.35
CA ASN A 46 4.81 7.20 -2.89
C ASN A 46 5.47 8.03 -1.78
N PHE A 47 6.52 8.79 -2.07
CA PHE A 47 7.20 9.67 -1.11
C PHE A 47 6.22 10.59 -0.37
N ALA A 48 6.41 10.69 0.96
CA ALA A 48 5.65 11.61 1.80
C ALA A 48 5.82 13.06 1.34
N VAL A 49 7.04 13.41 0.94
CA VAL A 49 7.38 14.67 0.30
C VAL A 49 7.76 14.37 -1.14
N PRO A 50 6.85 14.54 -2.10
CA PRO A 50 7.16 14.33 -3.50
C PRO A 50 8.14 15.41 -4.01
N PRO A 51 9.01 15.08 -4.97
CA PRO A 51 9.84 16.08 -5.63
C PRO A 51 8.97 17.09 -6.42
N PRO A 52 9.47 18.31 -6.71
CA PRO A 52 8.68 19.37 -7.35
C PRO A 52 8.10 18.99 -8.72
N ASP A 53 8.76 18.09 -9.44
CA ASP A 53 8.40 17.61 -10.78
C ASP A 53 7.67 16.24 -10.75
N ALA A 54 7.20 15.80 -9.57
CA ALA A 54 6.49 14.53 -9.45
C ALA A 54 5.21 14.50 -10.28
N VAL A 55 5.15 13.56 -11.23
CA VAL A 55 3.95 13.30 -12.05
C VAL A 55 2.87 12.56 -11.25
N VAL A 56 3.29 11.71 -10.31
CA VAL A 56 2.40 10.90 -9.46
C VAL A 56 2.67 11.26 -8.00
N ILE A 57 1.61 11.59 -7.27
CA ILE A 57 1.68 11.94 -5.84
C ILE A 57 0.74 11.05 -5.02
N ALA A 58 1.12 10.78 -3.77
CA ALA A 58 0.25 10.11 -2.81
C ALA A 58 -0.60 11.15 -2.05
N LYS A 59 -1.88 10.85 -1.84
CA LYS A 59 -2.77 11.65 -1.00
C LYS A 59 -3.52 10.76 -0.01
N ILE A 60 -3.54 11.16 1.25
CA ILE A 60 -4.33 10.50 2.29
C ILE A 60 -5.74 11.09 2.28
N PRO A 61 -6.81 10.27 2.25
CA PRO A 61 -8.17 10.78 2.27
C PRO A 61 -8.50 11.42 3.62
N GLU A 62 -9.18 12.56 3.59
CA GLU A 62 -9.59 13.29 4.81
C GLU A 62 -10.78 12.64 5.53
N LYS A 63 -11.67 11.98 4.76
CA LYS A 63 -12.95 11.44 5.26
C LYS A 63 -13.10 9.95 5.04
N ALA A 64 -12.75 9.46 3.85
CA ALA A 64 -12.90 8.06 3.51
C ALA A 64 -11.92 7.20 4.31
N THR A 65 -12.34 6.02 4.72
CA THR A 65 -11.48 5.05 5.39
C THR A 65 -10.39 4.57 4.44
N PHE A 66 -9.17 4.44 4.96
CA PHE A 66 -8.03 3.89 4.22
C PHE A 66 -7.28 2.85 5.06
N SER A 67 -6.54 1.98 4.37
CA SER A 67 -5.75 0.95 5.04
C SER A 67 -4.33 1.41 5.29
N ILE A 68 -3.83 1.17 6.51
CA ILE A 68 -2.41 1.29 6.84
C ILE A 68 -1.83 -0.13 6.86
N ASN A 69 -0.98 -0.42 5.89
CA ASN A 69 -0.27 -1.69 5.80
C ASN A 69 1.08 -1.59 6.52
N ILE A 70 1.40 -2.55 7.38
CA ILE A 70 2.68 -2.63 8.08
C ILE A 70 3.55 -3.69 7.42
N GLN A 71 4.69 -3.29 6.90
CA GLN A 71 5.69 -4.23 6.41
C GLN A 71 6.51 -4.77 7.57
N LEU A 72 6.42 -6.09 7.78
CA LEU A 72 7.14 -6.79 8.85
C LEU A 72 8.46 -7.34 8.30
N ALA A 73 9.49 -7.34 9.14
CA ALA A 73 10.78 -7.95 8.85
C ALA A 73 11.23 -8.81 10.03
N SER A 74 11.84 -9.95 9.74
CA SER A 74 12.40 -10.87 10.73
C SER A 74 13.70 -11.49 10.21
N ILE A 75 14.52 -12.00 11.11
CA ILE A 75 15.76 -12.70 10.78
C ILE A 75 15.51 -14.19 10.98
N PHE A 76 15.75 -14.99 9.94
CA PHE A 76 15.69 -16.45 10.07
C PHE A 76 16.68 -16.95 11.11
N LYS A 77 16.27 -17.95 11.90
CA LYS A 77 17.12 -18.56 12.94
C LYS A 77 18.46 -19.05 12.36
N ASP A 78 18.40 -19.64 11.17
CA ASP A 78 19.56 -20.22 10.48
C ASP A 78 20.06 -19.32 9.33
N ALA A 79 19.89 -18.00 9.46
CA ALA A 79 20.39 -17.06 8.45
C ALA A 79 21.91 -17.25 8.25
N PRO A 80 22.42 -17.39 7.01
CA PRO A 80 23.85 -17.64 6.76
C PRO A 80 24.75 -16.46 7.15
N HIS A 81 24.17 -15.26 7.27
CA HIS A 81 24.85 -14.03 7.66
C HIS A 81 24.07 -13.29 8.76
N PRO A 82 24.03 -13.81 10.00
CA PRO A 82 23.17 -13.28 11.05
C PRO A 82 23.61 -11.88 11.51
N ALA A 83 24.91 -11.58 11.47
CA ALA A 83 25.43 -10.26 11.78
C ALA A 83 24.99 -9.20 10.74
N ALA A 84 25.06 -9.54 9.45
CA ALA A 84 24.60 -8.66 8.39
C ALA A 84 23.08 -8.45 8.44
N ALA A 85 22.30 -9.51 8.73
CA ALA A 85 20.86 -9.41 8.90
C ALA A 85 20.49 -8.48 10.08
N LYS A 86 21.20 -8.59 11.22
CA LYS A 86 21.02 -7.68 12.37
C LYS A 86 21.37 -6.24 12.00
N LEU A 87 22.48 -6.03 11.29
CA LEU A 87 22.88 -4.70 10.83
C LEU A 87 21.81 -4.08 9.91
N TYR A 88 21.23 -4.87 8.99
CA TYR A 88 20.17 -4.39 8.11
C TYR A 88 18.92 -3.93 8.88
N ILE A 89 18.45 -4.72 9.84
CA ILE A 89 17.30 -4.34 10.68
C ILE A 89 17.63 -3.11 11.53
N ALA A 90 18.82 -3.05 12.13
CA ALA A 90 19.26 -1.90 12.91
C ALA A 90 19.36 -0.63 12.05
N TRP A 91 19.87 -0.74 10.83
CA TRP A 91 19.93 0.37 9.87
C TRP A 91 18.53 0.84 9.47
N LYS A 92 17.59 -0.08 9.16
CA LYS A 92 16.19 0.29 8.86
C LYS A 92 15.50 1.04 10.01
N LEU A 93 15.92 0.81 11.26
CA LEU A 93 15.39 1.48 12.45
C LEU A 93 16.25 2.65 12.93
N SER A 94 17.35 2.95 12.24
CA SER A 94 18.22 4.08 12.58
C SER A 94 17.44 5.39 12.43
N GLN A 95 17.84 6.40 13.19
CA GLN A 95 17.25 7.72 13.07
C GLN A 95 17.45 8.27 11.65
N GLU A 96 18.66 8.14 11.10
CA GLU A 96 18.99 8.54 9.73
C GLU A 96 18.03 7.93 8.69
N PHE A 97 17.78 6.63 8.75
CA PHE A 97 16.86 5.99 7.81
C PHE A 97 15.41 6.45 8.05
N GLN A 98 14.99 6.54 9.31
CA GLN A 98 13.62 6.88 9.68
C GLN A 98 13.28 8.37 9.46
N GLU A 99 14.28 9.26 9.41
CA GLU A 99 14.15 10.68 9.05
C GLU A 99 14.41 10.96 7.56
N SER A 100 14.85 9.96 6.79
CA SER A 100 15.02 10.08 5.35
C SER A 100 13.67 10.34 4.64
N ASN A 101 13.70 10.67 3.34
CA ASN A 101 12.48 10.81 2.56
C ASN A 101 11.82 9.44 2.32
N LEU A 102 11.02 9.01 3.28
CA LEU A 102 10.30 7.73 3.24
C LEU A 102 9.11 7.79 2.27
N MET A 103 8.76 6.64 1.73
CA MET A 103 7.50 6.44 1.00
C MET A 103 6.32 6.33 1.98
N ILE A 104 6.09 7.41 2.73
CA ILE A 104 5.05 7.68 3.72
C ILE A 104 5.58 7.74 5.17
N TRP A 105 5.29 6.76 6.04
CA TRP A 105 5.50 6.92 7.49
C TRP A 105 6.81 6.32 8.02
N PRO A 106 7.44 6.97 9.02
CA PRO A 106 8.37 6.30 9.91
C PRO A 106 7.62 5.29 10.79
N THR A 107 8.31 4.21 11.15
CA THR A 107 7.86 3.22 12.14
C THR A 107 8.18 3.63 13.57
N ARG A 108 9.15 4.53 13.75
CA ARG A 108 9.56 5.08 15.04
C ARG A 108 8.58 6.15 15.53
N GLN A 109 8.05 5.98 16.74
CA GLN A 109 7.06 6.90 17.32
C GLN A 109 7.64 8.24 17.77
N ASP A 110 8.94 8.29 18.01
CA ASP A 110 9.69 9.49 18.40
C ASP A 110 10.04 10.39 17.21
N ILE A 111 9.85 9.91 15.96
CA ILE A 111 10.10 10.67 14.75
C ILE A 111 8.77 11.17 14.18
N GLN A 112 8.73 12.46 13.82
CA GLN A 112 7.55 13.06 13.20
C GLN A 112 7.49 12.73 11.71
N PRO A 113 6.33 12.31 11.18
CA PRO A 113 6.16 12.12 9.75
C PRO A 113 6.35 13.42 8.97
N GLN A 114 6.89 13.31 7.75
CA GLN A 114 7.07 14.44 6.85
C GLN A 114 5.80 14.67 5.99
N GLY A 115 5.79 15.74 5.18
CA GLY A 115 4.72 15.97 4.19
C GLY A 115 3.35 16.32 4.78
N GLY A 116 3.30 16.77 6.03
CA GLY A 116 2.03 17.11 6.71
C GLY A 116 1.21 15.90 7.15
N LEU A 117 1.80 14.70 7.10
CA LEU A 117 1.16 13.49 7.60
C LEU A 117 1.07 13.50 9.13
N LYS A 118 -0.01 12.92 9.65
CA LYS A 118 -0.13 12.63 11.09
C LYS A 118 0.61 11.32 11.40
N LYS A 119 0.85 11.03 12.68
CA LYS A 119 1.35 9.69 13.06
C LYS A 119 0.31 8.63 12.71
N ILE A 120 0.75 7.40 12.47
CA ILE A 120 -0.10 6.30 12.00
C ILE A 120 -1.28 5.98 12.94
N TYR A 121 -1.19 6.34 14.22
CA TYR A 121 -2.24 6.12 15.23
C TYR A 121 -3.14 7.35 15.45
N ASP A 122 -2.86 8.48 14.78
CA ASP A 122 -3.58 9.75 14.96
C ASP A 122 -4.65 9.97 13.86
N TYR A 123 -4.83 9.01 12.96
CA TYR A 123 -5.86 9.03 11.93
C TYR A 123 -7.17 8.43 12.46
N PRO A 124 -8.29 9.16 12.48
CA PRO A 124 -9.57 8.63 12.95
C PRO A 124 -10.24 7.69 11.93
N ASN A 125 -9.77 7.69 10.68
CA ASN A 125 -10.30 6.95 9.54
C ASN A 125 -9.33 5.87 9.04
N ALA A 126 -8.41 5.40 9.89
CA ALA A 126 -7.55 4.26 9.62
C ALA A 126 -7.00 3.68 10.92
N SER A 127 -6.84 2.36 10.97
CA SER A 127 -6.13 1.68 12.06
C SER A 127 -5.04 0.74 11.52
N PRO A 128 -3.81 0.81 12.06
CA PRO A 128 -2.76 -0.17 11.76
C PRO A 128 -3.11 -1.61 12.20
N SER A 129 -4.01 -1.80 13.19
CA SER A 129 -4.38 -3.13 13.69
C SER A 129 -5.40 -3.84 12.82
N GLU A 130 -6.30 -3.10 12.18
CA GLU A 130 -7.40 -3.65 11.36
C GLU A 130 -6.87 -4.51 10.22
N PHE A 131 -5.78 -4.11 9.57
CA PHE A 131 -5.17 -4.90 8.51
C PHE A 131 -4.64 -6.25 9.04
N ILE A 132 -4.01 -6.26 10.22
CA ILE A 132 -3.48 -7.49 10.83
C ILE A 132 -4.63 -8.42 11.22
N GLU A 133 -5.70 -7.88 11.80
CA GLU A 133 -6.90 -8.64 12.16
C GLU A 133 -7.61 -9.22 10.93
N PHE A 134 -7.73 -8.40 9.88
CA PHE A 134 -8.23 -8.84 8.59
C PHE A 134 -7.43 -10.02 8.03
N MET A 135 -6.10 -9.91 8.02
CA MET A 135 -5.22 -10.97 7.49
C MET A 135 -5.26 -12.27 8.31
N LYS A 136 -5.60 -12.21 9.60
CA LYS A 136 -5.78 -13.40 10.45
C LYS A 136 -7.05 -14.17 10.12
N ASN A 137 -8.08 -13.51 9.59
CA ASN A 137 -9.34 -14.14 9.22
C ASN A 137 -9.29 -14.63 7.76
N THR A 138 -8.65 -15.77 7.57
CA THR A 138 -8.44 -16.37 6.23
C THR A 138 -9.75 -16.68 5.51
N THR A 139 -10.78 -17.12 6.24
CA THR A 139 -12.12 -17.39 5.68
C THR A 139 -12.72 -16.12 5.10
N HIS A 140 -12.77 -15.04 5.89
CA HIS A 140 -13.35 -13.78 5.44
C HIS A 140 -12.60 -13.17 4.25
N HIS A 141 -11.26 -13.22 4.28
CA HIS A 141 -10.43 -12.79 3.15
C HIS A 141 -10.75 -13.59 1.88
N GLN A 142 -10.91 -14.91 1.97
CA GLN A 142 -11.21 -15.74 0.81
C GLN A 142 -12.61 -15.44 0.25
N GLU A 143 -13.63 -15.30 1.11
CA GLU A 143 -14.99 -14.93 0.69
C GLU A 143 -15.02 -13.58 -0.04
N LEU A 144 -14.30 -12.58 0.48
CA LEU A 144 -14.17 -11.28 -0.17
C LEU A 144 -13.46 -11.38 -1.51
N ARG A 145 -12.37 -12.17 -1.58
CA ARG A 145 -11.64 -12.40 -2.82
C ARG A 145 -12.54 -13.03 -3.89
N ASP A 146 -13.29 -14.07 -3.51
CA ASP A 146 -14.19 -14.76 -4.43
C ASP A 146 -15.29 -13.82 -4.92
N LYS A 147 -15.87 -13.02 -4.02
CA LYS A 147 -16.92 -12.08 -4.38
C LYS A 147 -16.43 -10.93 -5.26
N ILE A 148 -15.23 -10.40 -5.00
CA ILE A 148 -14.60 -9.41 -5.88
C ILE A 148 -14.32 -10.02 -7.25
N THR A 149 -13.79 -11.25 -7.30
CA THR A 149 -13.50 -11.97 -8.56
C THR A 149 -14.77 -12.20 -9.38
N GLN A 150 -15.91 -12.48 -8.74
CA GLN A 150 -17.21 -12.56 -9.42
C GLN A 150 -17.63 -11.24 -10.09
N ILE A 151 -17.23 -10.10 -9.53
CA ILE A 151 -17.60 -8.76 -10.04
C ILE A 151 -16.63 -8.28 -11.11
N ILE A 152 -15.32 -8.40 -10.88
CA ILE A 152 -14.29 -7.79 -11.74
C ILE A 152 -13.69 -8.79 -12.75
N GLY A 153 -14.03 -10.07 -12.63
CA GLY A 153 -13.46 -11.16 -13.43
C GLY A 153 -12.19 -11.77 -12.82
N PRO A 154 -11.64 -12.80 -13.47
CA PRO A 154 -10.42 -13.46 -13.02
C PRO A 154 -9.20 -12.53 -13.15
N VAL A 155 -8.13 -12.84 -12.43
CA VAL A 155 -6.86 -12.14 -12.55
C VAL A 155 -6.20 -12.53 -13.88
N ILE A 156 -5.97 -11.54 -14.76
CA ILE A 156 -5.39 -11.74 -16.11
C ILE A 156 -4.03 -11.05 -16.21
N GLY A 157 -3.14 -11.58 -17.05
CA GLY A 157 -1.85 -10.99 -17.37
C GLY A 157 -0.64 -11.63 -16.67
N PRO A 158 0.59 -11.25 -17.06
CA PRO A 158 1.82 -11.83 -16.53
C PRO A 158 1.97 -11.54 -15.04
N SER A 159 2.68 -12.43 -14.33
CA SER A 159 3.01 -12.15 -12.94
C SER A 159 3.97 -10.96 -12.87
N PRO A 160 3.77 -10.01 -11.95
CA PRO A 160 4.78 -8.99 -11.67
C PRO A 160 6.12 -9.57 -11.20
N LEU A 161 6.12 -10.85 -10.79
CA LEU A 161 7.34 -11.60 -10.43
C LEU A 161 8.06 -12.16 -11.66
N ASP A 162 7.36 -12.31 -12.79
CA ASP A 162 7.90 -12.88 -14.03
C ASP A 162 8.37 -11.78 -15.00
N THR A 163 7.93 -10.54 -14.79
CA THR A 163 8.46 -9.37 -15.49
C THR A 163 9.77 -8.97 -14.82
N VAL A 164 10.87 -9.48 -15.36
CA VAL A 164 12.24 -9.12 -14.95
C VAL A 164 12.39 -7.59 -14.95
N GLY A 165 13.00 -7.06 -13.89
CA GLY A 165 13.33 -5.64 -13.74
C GLY A 165 14.39 -5.14 -14.71
#